data_AF-A0A401TEU4-F1
#
_entry.id   AF-A0A401TEU4-F1
#
_cell.length_a   1.000
_cell.length_b   1.000
_cell.length_c   1.000
_cell.angle_alpha   90.00
_cell.angle_beta   90.00
_cell.angle_gamma   90.00
#
_symmetry.space_group_name_H-M   'P 1'
#
loop_
_entity.id
_entity.type
_entity.pdbx_description
1 polymer ?
#
loop_
_entity_poly.entity_id
_entity_poly.type
_entity_poly.pdbx_seq_one_letter_code
_entity_poly.pdbx_strand_id
1 'polypeptide(L)'
;IHWFVYEKRNLTARAKTQSVLTPEGLFSVTSTLHIEAMENALEGNYTCVVFNLEKNDIEVRNQFPIPIIDIPTTNRQSERKKSKILTAVFVIVGALATGIIILAIHRFRKTIYSGMTVI
;
A
#
# COMPACT_ATOMS: atom_id res chain seq x y z
N ILE A 1 -15.61 -25.88 3.16
CA ILE A 1 -14.34 -25.16 3.45
C ILE A 1 -14.22 -24.02 2.47
N HIS A 2 -13.98 -22.81 2.94
CA HIS A 2 -13.89 -21.61 2.13
C HIS A 2 -12.60 -20.84 2.41
N TRP A 3 -12.03 -20.27 1.35
CA TRP A 3 -10.82 -19.46 1.44
C TRP A 3 -11.13 -18.02 1.11
N PHE A 4 -10.56 -17.11 1.91
CA PHE A 4 -10.69 -15.67 1.74
C PHE A 4 -9.31 -14.99 1.82
N VAL A 5 -9.17 -13.87 1.14
CA VAL A 5 -8.05 -12.94 1.34
C VAL A 5 -8.60 -11.58 1.78
N TYR A 6 -7.97 -10.98 2.79
CA TYR A 6 -8.47 -9.77 3.47
C TYR A 6 -9.91 -9.91 3.98
N GLU A 7 -10.32 -11.14 4.33
CA GLU A 7 -11.68 -11.49 4.78
C GLU A 7 -12.82 -11.10 3.83
N LYS A 8 -12.51 -10.65 2.61
CA LYS A 8 -13.49 -10.09 1.66
C LYS A 8 -13.51 -10.83 0.34
N ARG A 9 -12.34 -11.05 -0.26
CA ARG A 9 -12.26 -11.69 -1.58
C ARG A 9 -12.26 -13.20 -1.40
N ASN A 10 -13.30 -13.85 -1.91
CA ASN A 10 -13.42 -15.30 -1.92
C ASN A 10 -12.46 -15.91 -2.96
N LEU A 11 -11.61 -16.83 -2.50
CA LEU A 11 -10.64 -17.57 -3.31
C LEU A 11 -10.94 -19.07 -3.33
N THR A 12 -12.09 -19.51 -2.80
CA THR A 12 -12.45 -20.93 -2.68
C THR A 12 -12.36 -21.66 -4.01
N ALA A 13 -12.75 -21.03 -5.12
CA ALA A 13 -12.70 -21.62 -6.45
C ALA A 13 -11.26 -21.91 -6.96
N ARG A 14 -10.25 -21.27 -6.37
CA ARG A 14 -8.83 -21.51 -6.69
C ARG A 14 -8.21 -22.59 -5.80
N ALA A 15 -8.89 -22.99 -4.74
CA ALA A 15 -8.43 -24.04 -3.85
C ALA A 15 -8.80 -25.40 -4.40
N LYS A 16 -7.90 -26.37 -4.21
CA LYS A 16 -8.18 -27.78 -4.45
C LYS A 16 -8.64 -28.40 -3.15
N THR A 17 -9.79 -29.08 -3.17
CA THR A 17 -10.31 -29.79 -2.01
C THR A 17 -10.42 -31.26 -2.33
N GLN A 18 -9.95 -32.09 -1.41
CA GLN A 18 -10.02 -33.56 -1.49
C GLN A 18 -10.53 -34.11 -0.17
N SER A 19 -11.21 -35.25 -0.23
CA SER A 19 -11.72 -35.97 0.93
C SER A 19 -11.33 -37.43 0.86
N VAL A 20 -10.90 -37.99 1.98
CA VAL A 20 -10.54 -39.41 2.12
C VAL A 20 -11.33 -40.00 3.28
N LEU A 21 -11.92 -41.17 3.06
CA LEU A 21 -12.56 -41.94 4.13
C LEU A 21 -11.48 -42.62 4.97
N THR A 22 -11.50 -42.39 6.28
CA THR A 22 -10.55 -42.97 7.22
C THR A 22 -11.01 -44.37 7.66
N PRO A 23 -10.10 -45.22 8.18
CA PRO A 23 -10.46 -46.56 8.66
C PRO A 23 -11.53 -46.57 9.75
N GLU A 24 -11.66 -45.47 10.50
CA GLU A 24 -12.65 -45.28 11.57
C GLU A 24 -14.03 -44.88 11.03
N GLY A 25 -14.19 -44.76 9.71
CA GLY A 25 -15.45 -44.37 9.06
C GLY A 25 -15.71 -42.86 9.04
N LEU A 26 -14.70 -42.03 9.34
CA LEU A 26 -14.78 -40.57 9.28
C LEU A 26 -14.21 -40.04 7.96
N PHE A 27 -14.50 -38.78 7.61
CA PHE A 27 -13.89 -38.13 6.45
C PHE A 27 -12.78 -37.17 6.88
N SER A 28 -11.58 -37.37 6.34
CA SER A 28 -10.51 -36.38 6.38
C SER A 28 -10.59 -35.51 5.14
N VAL A 29 -10.82 -34.21 5.33
CA VAL A 29 -10.97 -33.24 4.24
C VAL A 29 -9.79 -32.28 4.24
N THR A 30 -9.07 -32.24 3.13
CA THR A 30 -7.92 -31.35 2.93
C THR A 30 -8.27 -30.33 1.86
N SER A 31 -8.10 -29.04 2.17
CA SER A 31 -8.22 -27.95 1.21
C SER A 31 -6.89 -27.22 1.08
N THR A 32 -6.41 -27.05 -0.14
CA THR A 32 -5.11 -26.44 -0.42
C THR A 32 -5.28 -25.28 -1.41
N LEU A 33 -4.89 -24.08 -0.99
CA LEU A 33 -4.85 -22.89 -1.83
C LEU A 33 -3.42 -22.65 -2.30
N HIS A 34 -3.19 -22.69 -3.62
CA HIS A 34 -1.90 -22.32 -4.19
C HIS A 34 -1.83 -20.81 -4.43
N ILE A 35 -0.79 -20.18 -3.89
CA ILE A 35 -0.59 -18.73 -3.94
C ILE A 35 0.70 -18.46 -4.68
N GLU A 36 0.59 -17.69 -5.77
CA GLU A 36 1.76 -17.14 -6.45
C GLU A 36 2.22 -15.89 -5.71
N ALA A 37 3.49 -15.85 -5.30
CA ALA A 37 4.09 -14.68 -4.69
C ALA A 37 4.30 -13.60 -5.77
N MET A 38 3.26 -12.83 -6.10
CA MET A 38 3.42 -11.58 -6.85
C MET A 38 3.81 -10.43 -5.91
N GLU A 39 4.58 -9.46 -6.40
CA GLU A 39 5.08 -8.29 -5.64
C GLU A 39 3.97 -7.47 -4.92
N ASN A 40 2.70 -7.65 -5.28
CA ASN A 40 1.53 -7.01 -4.66
C ASN A 40 0.67 -7.95 -3.78
N ALA A 41 1.10 -9.20 -3.59
CA ALA A 41 0.42 -10.18 -2.75
C ALA A 41 0.73 -10.01 -1.25
N LEU A 42 1.62 -9.08 -0.89
CA LEU A 42 2.32 -8.98 0.40
C LEU A 42 1.57 -8.30 1.55
N GLU A 43 0.30 -7.91 1.39
CA GLU A 43 -0.42 -7.20 2.47
C GLU A 43 -1.59 -8.00 3.10
N GLY A 44 -1.90 -9.20 2.61
CA GLY A 44 -3.15 -9.89 2.95
C GLY A 44 -3.00 -11.16 3.77
N ASN A 45 -3.64 -11.20 4.93
CA ASN A 45 -3.87 -12.44 5.67
C ASN A 45 -4.87 -13.31 4.90
N TYR A 46 -4.49 -14.54 4.60
CA TYR A 46 -5.43 -15.54 4.07
C TYR A 46 -6.22 -16.13 5.23
N THR A 47 -7.50 -16.39 5.01
CA THR A 47 -8.37 -17.02 6.01
C THR A 47 -9.00 -18.26 5.43
N CYS A 48 -8.88 -19.37 6.16
CA CYS A 48 -9.61 -20.61 5.90
C CYS A 48 -10.76 -20.73 6.89
N VAL A 49 -11.96 -21.00 6.38
CA VAL A 49 -13.17 -21.14 7.18
C VAL A 49 -13.82 -22.50 6.90
N VAL A 50 -14.10 -23.25 7.96
CA VAL A 50 -14.91 -24.48 7.90
C VAL A 50 -16.30 -24.13 8.41
N PHE A 51 -17.30 -24.32 7.55
CA PHE A 51 -18.70 -24.10 7.89
C PHE A 51 -19.36 -25.42 8.26
N ASN A 52 -20.10 -25.40 9.35
CA ASN A 52 -21.00 -26.46 9.73
C ASN A 52 -22.37 -26.22 9.08
N LEU A 53 -22.77 -27.09 8.16
CA LEU A 53 -24.02 -26.93 7.42
C LEU A 53 -25.27 -27.15 8.28
N GLU A 54 -25.20 -27.99 9.31
CA GLU A 54 -26.34 -28.28 10.19
C GLU A 54 -26.66 -27.10 11.11
N LYS A 55 -25.60 -26.47 11.66
CA LYS A 55 -25.73 -25.30 12.55
C LYS A 55 -25.80 -23.99 11.79
N ASN A 56 -25.53 -24.01 10.48
CA ASN A 56 -25.39 -22.82 9.63
C ASN A 56 -24.41 -21.79 10.20
N ASP A 57 -23.30 -22.26 10.77
CA ASP A 57 -22.32 -21.43 11.46
C ASP A 57 -20.88 -21.82 11.14
N ILE A 58 -19.93 -20.95 11.49
CA ILE A 58 -18.50 -21.17 11.35
C ILE A 58 -18.01 -22.04 12.50
N GLU A 59 -17.51 -23.22 12.17
CA GLU A 59 -16.93 -24.13 13.16
C GLU A 59 -15.45 -23.84 13.40
N VAL A 60 -14.72 -23.52 12.34
CA VAL A 60 -13.27 -23.23 12.42
C VAL A 60 -12.95 -22.03 11.54
N ARG A 61 -12.13 -21.13 12.08
CA ARG A 61 -11.54 -20.00 11.35
C ARG A 61 -10.05 -19.93 11.66
N ASN A 62 -9.21 -20.13 10.65
CA ASN A 62 -7.77 -20.03 10.76
C ASN A 62 -7.23 -18.95 9.82
N GLN A 63 -6.34 -18.11 10.33
CA GLN A 63 -5.66 -17.07 9.55
C GLN A 63 -4.21 -17.49 9.28
N PHE A 64 -3.75 -17.24 8.05
CA PHE A 64 -2.41 -17.55 7.57
C PHE A 64 -1.78 -16.24 7.06
N PRO A 65 -0.95 -15.57 7.88
CA PRO A 65 -0.19 -14.43 7.42
C PRO A 65 0.87 -14.88 6.43
N ILE A 66 1.06 -14.15 5.34
CA ILE A 66 2.19 -14.39 4.43
C ILE A 66 3.43 -13.76 5.09
N PRO A 67 4.56 -14.48 5.24
CA PRO A 67 5.80 -13.86 5.63
C PRO A 67 6.18 -12.82 4.56
N ILE A 68 6.40 -11.58 4.99
CA ILE A 68 6.94 -10.54 4.12
C ILE A 68 8.34 -11.01 3.73
N ILE A 69 8.47 -11.54 2.51
CA ILE A 69 9.79 -11.77 1.94
C ILE A 69 10.30 -10.38 1.61
N ASP A 70 11.32 -9.93 2.33
CA ASP A 70 12.13 -8.76 1.96
C ASP A 70 12.89 -9.07 0.65
N ILE A 71 12.14 -9.24 -0.45
CA ILE A 71 12.69 -9.11 -1.78
C ILE A 71 13.22 -7.67 -1.81
N PRO A 72 14.49 -7.43 -2.20
CA PRO A 72 15.02 -6.09 -2.33
C PRO A 72 14.28 -5.40 -3.47
N THR A 73 13.09 -4.89 -3.16
CA THR A 73 12.25 -4.15 -4.07
C THR A 73 13.08 -2.97 -4.50
N THR A 74 13.20 -2.79 -5.80
CA THR A 74 13.81 -1.62 -6.42
C THR A 74 12.94 -0.36 -6.21
N ASN A 75 12.21 -0.29 -5.08
CA ASN A 75 11.36 0.84 -4.65
C ASN A 75 12.17 2.03 -4.13
N ARG A 76 13.48 1.88 -3.90
CA ARG A 76 14.37 3.02 -3.59
C ARG A 76 14.44 4.08 -4.69
N GLN A 77 13.95 3.80 -5.90
CA GLN A 77 13.92 4.80 -6.98
C GLN A 77 12.64 5.64 -7.00
N SER A 78 11.49 5.12 -6.57
CA SER A 78 10.19 5.82 -6.63
C SER A 78 10.09 6.94 -5.58
N GLU A 79 10.40 6.63 -4.31
CA GLU A 79 10.41 7.64 -3.24
C GLU A 79 11.53 8.65 -3.42
N ARG A 80 12.69 8.22 -3.93
CA ARG A 80 13.82 9.12 -4.22
C ARG A 80 13.54 10.03 -5.41
N LYS A 81 12.68 9.64 -6.36
CA LYS A 81 12.22 10.52 -7.44
C LYS A 81 11.19 11.54 -6.91
N LYS A 82 10.20 11.11 -6.14
CA LYS A 82 9.18 12.01 -5.56
C LYS A 82 9.79 13.03 -4.59
N SER A 83 10.72 12.62 -3.72
CA SER A 83 11.39 13.54 -2.79
C SER A 83 12.26 14.56 -3.52
N LYS A 84 13.02 14.14 -4.54
CA LYS A 84 13.80 15.06 -5.38
C LYS A 84 12.94 16.09 -6.11
N ILE A 85 11.77 15.68 -6.60
CA ILE A 85 10.83 16.58 -7.29
C ILE A 85 10.26 17.62 -6.32
N LEU A 86 9.84 17.20 -5.13
CA LEU A 86 9.31 18.14 -4.12
C LEU A 86 10.38 19.15 -3.68
N THR A 87 11.62 18.72 -3.44
CA THR A 87 12.71 19.65 -3.09
C THR A 87 13.00 20.66 -4.22
N ALA A 88 12.99 20.21 -5.49
CA ALA A 88 13.20 21.12 -6.62
C ALA A 88 12.10 22.18 -6.73
N VAL A 89 10.83 21.79 -6.51
CA VAL A 89 9.69 22.72 -6.53
C VAL A 89 9.82 23.77 -5.41
N PHE A 90 10.14 23.36 -4.18
CA PHE A 90 10.31 24.30 -3.06
C PHE A 90 11.47 25.28 -3.27
N VAL A 91 12.59 24.82 -3.84
CA VAL A 91 13.75 25.69 -4.15
C VAL A 91 13.37 26.73 -5.21
N ILE A 92 12.67 26.33 -6.27
CA ILE A 92 12.24 27.24 -7.35
C ILE A 92 11.26 28.29 -6.83
N VAL A 93 10.23 27.87 -6.08
CA VAL A 93 9.22 28.78 -5.52
C VAL A 93 9.87 29.73 -4.50
N GLY A 94 10.76 29.22 -3.65
CA GLY A 94 11.50 30.03 -2.68
C GLY A 94 12.39 31.09 -3.33
N ALA A 95 13.13 30.73 -4.38
CA ALA A 95 13.99 31.66 -5.12
C ALA A 95 13.19 32.74 -5.87
N LEU A 96 12.04 32.37 -6.45
CA LEU A 96 11.13 33.33 -7.09
C LEU A 96 10.56 34.33 -6.07
N ALA A 97 10.11 33.85 -4.91
CA ALA A 97 9.56 34.72 -3.87
C ALA A 97 10.62 35.69 -3.33
N THR A 98 11.84 35.23 -3.05
CA THR A 98 12.92 36.10 -2.55
C THR A 98 13.34 37.13 -3.60
N GLY A 99 13.42 36.74 -4.88
CA GLY A 99 13.70 37.66 -5.98
C GLY A 99 12.65 38.77 -6.11
N ILE A 100 11.36 38.42 -6.03
CA ILE A 100 10.26 39.39 -6.07
C ILE A 100 10.31 40.35 -4.87
N ILE A 101 10.58 39.85 -3.67
CA ILE A 101 10.70 40.68 -2.45
C ILE A 101 11.86 41.66 -2.59
N ILE A 102 13.04 41.21 -3.04
CA ILE A 102 14.20 42.07 -3.26
C ILE A 102 13.90 43.15 -4.30
N LEU A 103 13.26 42.78 -5.42
CA LEU A 103 12.85 43.73 -6.46
C LEU A 103 11.83 44.75 -5.94
N ALA A 104 10.87 44.31 -5.12
CA ALA A 104 9.92 45.20 -4.48
C ALA A 104 10.63 46.20 -3.57
N ILE A 105 11.51 45.75 -2.68
CA ILE A 105 12.30 46.62 -1.80
C ILE A 105 13.16 47.59 -2.62
N HIS A 106 13.83 47.12 -3.67
CA HIS A 106 14.66 47.98 -4.51
C HIS A 106 13.83 49.03 -5.26
N ARG A 107 12.65 48.66 -5.78
CA ARG A 107 11.72 49.62 -6.39
C ARG A 107 11.19 50.63 -5.37
N PHE A 108 10.77 50.19 -4.19
CA PHE A 108 10.34 51.08 -3.12
C PHE A 108 11.44 52.07 -2.72
N ARG A 109 12.69 51.62 -2.59
CA ARG A 109 13.83 52.51 -2.32
C ARG A 109 14.08 53.47 -3.49
N LYS A 110 14.04 53.00 -4.73
CA LYS A 110 14.22 53.87 -5.91
C LYS A 110 13.13 54.96 -5.99
N THR A 111 11.88 54.64 -5.69
CA THR A 111 10.79 55.63 -5.63
C THR A 111 11.03 56.69 -4.57
N ILE A 112 11.59 56.31 -3.41
CA ILE A 112 11.93 57.26 -2.33
C ILE A 112 13.12 58.15 -2.72
N TYR A 113 14.16 57.59 -3.36
CA TYR A 113 15.34 58.37 -3.76
C TYR A 113 15.09 59.27 -4.98
N SER A 114 14.24 58.88 -5.93
CA SER A 114 13.84 59.74 -7.05
C SER A 114 12.83 60.84 -6.66
N GLY A 115 12.21 60.77 -5.47
CA GLY A 115 11.40 61.85 -4.91
C GLY A 115 12.20 62.93 -4.18
N MET A 116 13.51 62.72 -3.96
CA MET A 116 14.39 63.61 -3.19
C MET A 116 15.43 64.31 -4.09
N THR A 117 15.08 64.55 -5.36
CA THR A 117 15.88 65.34 -6.31
C THR A 117 15.00 66.31 -7.10
N VAL A 118 14.04 66.96 -6.42
CA VAL A 118 13.39 68.19 -6.90
C VAL A 118 13.10 69.07 -5.67
N ILE A 119 14.15 69.71 -5.14
CA ILE A 119 14.07 71.03 -4.47
C ILE A 119 15.35 71.76 -4.86
#